data_AF-A0A2X1QHJ0-F1
#
_entry.id   AF-A0A2X1QHJ0-F1
#
_cell.length_a   1.000
_cell.length_b   1.000
_cell.length_c   1.000
_cell.angle_alpha   90.00
_cell.angle_beta   90.00
_cell.angle_gamma   90.00
#
_symmetry.space_group_name_H-M   'P 1'
#
loop_
_entity.id
_entity.type
_entity.pdbx_description
1 polymer ?
#
loop_
_entity_poly.entity_id
_entity_poly.type
_entity_poly.pdbx_seq_one_letter_code
_entity_poly.pdbx_strand_id
1 'polypeptide(L)'
;MHVADAFRAILLDEKIDPALAAEILTLPSANEIAEMFAIIDPIAIAAVREALTRTLANELADEFLAVYNANKLDSYRVEHADIGKRALRNTCLRYLAFAEPTLGDKLVATQYHQADNMTDALAALSRRLPLSCRAAMR
;
A
#
# COMPACT_ATOMS: atom_id res chain seq x y z
N MET A 1 -21.17 -9.41 7.75
CA MET A 1 -19.74 -9.28 8.12
C MET A 1 -19.01 -9.06 6.82
N HIS A 2 -18.74 -7.81 6.46
CA HIS A 2 -18.10 -7.50 5.18
C HIS A 2 -16.59 -7.72 5.32
N VAL A 3 -15.95 -8.28 4.30
CA VAL A 3 -14.50 -8.56 4.30
C VAL A 3 -13.70 -7.28 4.59
N ALA A 4 -14.16 -6.14 4.08
CA ALA A 4 -13.57 -4.84 4.32
C ALA A 4 -13.60 -4.40 5.80
N ASP A 5 -14.62 -4.79 6.57
CA ASP A 5 -14.71 -4.44 8.00
C ASP A 5 -13.58 -5.11 8.81
N ALA A 6 -13.16 -6.31 8.40
CA ALA A 6 -12.03 -6.99 9.04
C ALA A 6 -10.71 -6.26 8.76
N PHE A 7 -10.48 -5.82 7.51
CA PHE A 7 -9.32 -4.99 7.17
C PHE A 7 -9.36 -3.64 7.89
N ARG A 8 -10.54 -3.02 8.03
CA ARG A 8 -10.74 -1.78 8.80
C ARG A 8 -10.38 -1.97 10.27
N ALA A 9 -10.82 -3.06 10.89
CA ALA A 9 -10.52 -3.35 12.28
C ALA A 9 -9.02 -3.48 12.53
N ILE A 10 -8.27 -4.13 11.63
CA ILE A 10 -6.81 -4.26 11.72
C ILE A 10 -6.13 -2.91 11.53
N LEU A 11 -6.61 -2.11 10.58
CA LEU A 11 -6.04 -0.80 10.27
C LEU A 11 -6.21 0.20 11.44
N LEU A 12 -7.29 0.06 12.21
CA LEU A 12 -7.60 0.92 13.36
C LEU A 12 -7.17 0.35 14.72
N ASP A 13 -6.58 -0.85 14.76
CA ASP A 13 -6.09 -1.44 16.00
C ASP A 13 -4.74 -0.84 16.39
N GLU A 14 -4.72 -0.01 17.44
CA GLU A 14 -3.47 0.60 17.95
C GLU A 14 -2.57 -0.39 18.69
N LYS A 15 -3.06 -1.58 19.03
CA LYS A 15 -2.31 -2.59 19.81
C LYS A 15 -1.55 -3.57 18.92
N ILE A 16 -1.90 -3.66 17.65
CA ILE A 16 -1.22 -4.56 16.72
C ILE A 16 0.17 -4.01 16.38
N ASP A 17 1.14 -4.91 16.20
CA ASP A 17 2.45 -4.52 15.68
C ASP A 17 2.27 -3.95 14.25
N PRO A 18 2.76 -2.73 13.96
CA PRO A 18 2.72 -2.17 12.61
C PRO A 18 3.30 -3.08 11.53
N ALA A 19 4.33 -3.87 11.85
CA ALA A 19 4.90 -4.84 10.92
C ALA A 19 3.89 -5.96 10.60
N LEU A 20 3.18 -6.47 11.61
CA LEU A 20 2.13 -7.47 11.43
C LEU A 20 0.94 -6.90 10.65
N ALA A 21 0.51 -5.67 10.96
CA ALA A 21 -0.55 -5.01 10.20
C ALA A 21 -0.16 -4.85 8.73
N ALA A 22 1.09 -4.47 8.42
CA ALA A 22 1.57 -4.32 7.06
C ALA A 22 1.53 -5.63 6.26
N GLU A 23 1.89 -6.76 6.89
CA GLU A 23 1.81 -8.09 6.28
C GLU A 23 0.36 -8.52 6.05
N ILE A 24 -0.53 -8.35 7.04
CA ILE A 24 -1.95 -8.73 6.86
C ILE A 24 -2.63 -7.87 5.78
N LEU A 25 -2.31 -6.58 5.74
CA LEU A 25 -2.79 -5.66 4.71
C LEU A 25 -2.10 -5.89 3.35
N THR A 26 -1.17 -6.83 3.24
CA THR A 26 -0.53 -7.19 1.97
C THR A 26 -1.24 -8.36 1.31
N LEU A 27 -1.95 -8.03 0.22
CA LEU A 27 -2.62 -9.04 -0.59
C LEU A 27 -1.59 -10.01 -1.17
N PRO A 28 -1.94 -11.30 -1.26
CA PRO A 28 -1.09 -12.30 -1.88
C PRO A 28 -0.66 -11.89 -3.29
N SER A 29 0.55 -12.30 -3.66
CA SER A 29 1.09 -12.17 -4.99
C SER A 29 0.29 -13.01 -5.99
N ALA A 30 0.41 -12.67 -7.28
CA ALA A 30 -0.27 -13.44 -8.33
C ALA A 30 0.17 -14.92 -8.34
N ASN A 31 1.41 -15.21 -7.95
CA ASN A 31 1.94 -16.57 -7.86
C ASN A 31 1.30 -17.34 -6.71
N GLU A 32 1.20 -16.74 -5.52
CA GLU A 32 0.54 -17.36 -4.36
C GLU A 32 -0.93 -17.65 -4.65
N ILE A 33 -1.62 -16.73 -5.35
CA ILE A 33 -3.00 -16.95 -5.78
C ILE A 33 -3.06 -18.09 -6.81
N ALA A 34 -2.12 -18.13 -7.77
CA ALA A 34 -2.10 -19.16 -8.81
C ALA A 34 -1.95 -20.57 -8.23
N GLU A 35 -1.17 -20.74 -7.16
CA GLU A 35 -1.00 -22.03 -6.47
C GLU A 35 -2.30 -22.56 -5.83
N MET A 36 -3.29 -21.69 -5.60
CA MET A 36 -4.60 -22.09 -5.08
C MET A 36 -5.52 -22.70 -6.14
N PHE A 37 -5.15 -22.66 -7.42
CA PHE A 37 -5.95 -23.14 -8.54
C PHE A 37 -5.27 -24.27 -9.31
N ALA A 38 -6.06 -25.29 -9.68
CA ALA A 38 -5.57 -26.39 -10.52
C ALA A 38 -5.33 -25.98 -11.99
N ILE A 39 -6.06 -24.98 -12.48
CA ILE A 39 -5.89 -24.38 -13.82
C ILE A 39 -5.64 -22.89 -13.61
N ILE A 40 -4.47 -22.42 -14.05
CA ILE A 40 -4.02 -21.05 -13.82
C ILE A 40 -4.45 -20.16 -14.98
N ASP A 41 -5.31 -19.17 -14.69
CA ASP A 41 -5.58 -18.05 -15.59
C ASP A 41 -4.86 -16.79 -15.06
N PRO A 42 -3.68 -16.45 -15.62
CA PRO A 42 -2.89 -15.32 -15.12
C PRO A 42 -3.58 -13.97 -15.35
N ILE A 43 -4.43 -13.84 -16.37
CA ILE A 43 -5.13 -12.59 -16.69
C ILE A 43 -6.23 -12.38 -15.67
N ALA A 44 -7.03 -13.41 -15.39
CA ALA A 44 -8.10 -13.35 -14.39
C ALA A 44 -7.54 -13.07 -12.99
N ILE A 45 -6.45 -13.75 -12.60
CA ILE A 45 -5.80 -13.53 -11.29
C ILE A 45 -5.33 -12.08 -11.15
N ALA A 46 -4.64 -11.55 -12.16
CA ALA A 46 -4.18 -10.17 -12.14
C ALA A 46 -5.35 -9.17 -12.06
N ALA A 47 -6.40 -9.39 -12.84
CA ALA A 47 -7.59 -8.54 -12.88
C ALA A 47 -8.35 -8.55 -11.53
N VAL A 48 -8.58 -9.72 -10.94
CA VAL A 48 -9.28 -9.86 -9.65
C VAL A 48 -8.47 -9.24 -8.53
N ARG A 49 -7.14 -9.45 -8.51
CA ARG A 49 -6.26 -8.84 -7.51
C ARG A 49 -6.26 -7.32 -7.60
N GLU A 50 -6.22 -6.76 -8.82
CA GLU A 50 -6.34 -5.32 -9.01
C GLU A 50 -7.71 -4.81 -8.57
N ALA A 51 -8.79 -5.50 -8.93
CA ALA A 51 -10.15 -5.15 -8.54
C ALA A 51 -10.32 -5.13 -7.02
N LEU A 52 -9.86 -6.17 -6.33
CA LEU A 52 -9.89 -6.25 -4.86
C LEU A 52 -9.09 -5.11 -4.22
N THR A 53 -7.90 -4.83 -4.76
CA THR A 53 -7.07 -3.71 -4.29
C THR A 53 -7.82 -2.38 -4.42
N ARG A 54 -8.47 -2.12 -5.55
CA ARG A 54 -9.26 -0.91 -5.79
C ARG A 54 -10.49 -0.82 -4.89
N THR A 55 -11.20 -1.93 -4.67
CA THR A 55 -12.35 -1.97 -3.78
C THR A 55 -11.95 -1.60 -2.35
N LEU A 56 -10.91 -2.24 -1.80
CA LEU A 56 -10.41 -1.92 -0.47
C LEU A 56 -9.89 -0.49 -0.39
N ALA A 57 -9.16 -0.04 -1.41
CA ALA A 57 -8.64 1.32 -1.49
C ALA A 57 -9.76 2.37 -1.45
N ASN A 58 -10.88 2.13 -2.12
CA ASN A 58 -12.01 3.04 -2.15
C ASN A 58 -12.83 3.02 -0.85
N GLU A 59 -13.06 1.85 -0.26
CA GLU A 59 -13.87 1.71 0.95
C GLU A 59 -13.16 2.16 2.24
N LEU A 60 -11.82 2.13 2.23
CA LEU A 60 -10.96 2.44 3.38
C LEU A 60 -10.04 3.64 3.11
N ALA A 61 -10.39 4.50 2.13
CA ALA A 61 -9.53 5.59 1.69
C ALA A 61 -9.17 6.55 2.84
N ASP A 62 -10.16 6.92 3.66
CA ASP A 62 -9.99 7.84 4.77
C ASP A 62 -9.11 7.23 5.87
N GLU A 63 -9.32 5.95 6.22
CA GLU A 63 -8.50 5.26 7.20
C GLU A 63 -7.07 5.04 6.71
N PHE A 64 -6.88 4.66 5.44
CA PHE A 64 -5.55 4.52 4.88
C PHE A 64 -4.79 5.85 4.89
N LEU A 65 -5.47 6.97 4.62
CA LEU A 65 -4.86 8.30 4.70
C LEU A 65 -4.50 8.67 6.14
N ALA A 66 -5.37 8.38 7.11
CA ALA A 66 -5.10 8.63 8.53
C ALA A 66 -3.88 7.84 9.01
N VAL A 67 -3.84 6.53 8.74
CA VAL A 67 -2.72 5.66 9.15
C VAL A 67 -1.43 6.00 8.40
N TYR A 68 -1.52 6.37 7.12
CA TYR A 68 -0.37 6.84 6.34
C TYR A 68 0.28 8.08 6.98
N ASN A 69 -0.52 9.05 7.41
CA ASN A 69 -0.04 10.27 8.06
C ASN A 69 0.47 10.00 9.49
N ALA A 70 -0.21 9.12 10.25
CA ALA A 70 0.17 8.77 11.61
C ALA A 70 1.51 8.01 11.70
N ASN A 71 1.87 7.26 10.66
CA ASN A 71 3.12 6.49 10.58
C ASN A 71 4.25 7.23 9.85
N LYS A 72 4.14 8.55 9.66
CA LYS A 72 5.24 9.37 9.17
C LYS A 72 6.36 9.41 10.22
N LEU A 73 7.59 9.15 9.78
CA LEU A 73 8.80 9.28 10.60
C LEU A 73 9.55 10.55 10.19
N ASP A 74 10.13 11.24 11.17
CA ASP A 74 10.89 12.47 10.94
C ASP A 74 12.33 12.21 10.50
N SER A 75 12.86 11.02 10.77
CA SER A 75 14.24 10.65 10.46
C SER A 75 14.33 9.16 10.15
N TYR A 76 15.08 8.80 9.11
CA TYR A 76 15.40 7.41 8.83
C TYR A 76 16.26 6.77 9.92
N ARG A 77 15.79 5.62 10.45
CA ARG A 77 16.57 4.72 11.30
C ARG A 77 16.37 3.27 10.88
N VAL A 78 17.40 2.47 11.13
CA VAL A 78 17.38 1.00 10.93
C VAL A 78 17.06 0.32 12.25
N GLU A 79 15.89 0.65 12.80
CA GLU A 79 15.34 0.05 14.02
C GLU A 79 14.07 -0.72 13.67
N HIS A 80 13.84 -1.86 14.34
CA HIS A 80 12.69 -2.72 14.03
C HIS A 80 11.34 -2.00 14.10
N ALA A 81 11.16 -1.12 15.10
CA ALA A 81 9.95 -0.31 15.23
C ALA A 81 9.75 0.65 14.05
N ASP A 82 10.82 1.31 13.60
CA ASP A 82 10.81 2.24 12.48
C ASP A 82 10.61 1.52 11.14
N ILE A 83 11.15 0.30 11.01
CA ILE A 83 10.92 -0.57 9.84
C ILE A 83 9.43 -0.94 9.75
N GLY A 84 8.81 -1.36 10.86
CA GLY A 84 7.39 -1.71 10.89
C GLY A 84 6.48 -0.54 10.50
N LYS A 85 6.72 0.64 11.08
CA LYS A 85 5.97 1.86 10.73
C LYS A 85 6.12 2.24 9.26
N ARG A 86 7.34 2.14 8.70
CA ARG A 86 7.58 2.38 7.26
C ARG A 86 6.88 1.34 6.39
N ALA A 87 6.90 0.06 6.76
CA ALA A 87 6.20 -0.99 6.04
C ALA A 87 4.68 -0.73 5.99
N LEU A 88 4.09 -0.36 7.13
CA LEU A 88 2.67 -0.02 7.23
C LEU A 88 2.33 1.23 6.41
N ARG A 89 3.14 2.29 6.51
CA ARG A 89 2.98 3.52 5.73
C ARG A 89 3.03 3.25 4.22
N ASN A 90 4.02 2.47 3.77
CA ASN A 90 4.20 2.12 2.36
C ASN A 90 3.08 1.20 1.83
N THR A 91 2.51 0.38 2.71
CA THR A 91 1.31 -0.42 2.43
C THR A 91 0.06 0.47 2.27
N CYS A 92 -0.12 1.46 3.14
CA CYS A 92 -1.22 2.43 3.00
C CYS A 92 -1.09 3.23 1.70
N LEU A 93 0.13 3.69 1.37
CA LEU A 93 0.40 4.38 0.09
C LEU A 93 0.04 3.50 -1.12
N ARG A 94 0.11 2.17 -0.99
CA ARG A 94 -0.31 1.24 -2.06
C ARG A 94 -1.76 1.40 -2.37
N TYR A 95 -2.60 1.33 -1.36
CA TYR A 95 -4.04 1.45 -1.53
C TYR A 95 -4.43 2.87 -1.98
N LEU A 96 -3.85 3.91 -1.36
CA LEU A 96 -4.14 5.31 -1.73
C LEU A 96 -3.85 5.63 -3.20
N ALA A 97 -2.82 5.00 -3.79
CA ALA A 97 -2.52 5.15 -5.21
C ALA A 97 -3.56 4.51 -6.15
N PHE A 98 -4.38 3.56 -5.65
CA PHE A 98 -5.46 2.93 -6.42
C PHE A 98 -6.84 3.54 -6.14
N ALA A 99 -7.02 4.26 -5.03
CA ALA A 99 -8.29 4.86 -4.62
C ALA A 99 -8.67 6.04 -5.53
N GLU A 100 -7.84 7.09 -5.52
CA GLU A 100 -8.12 8.35 -6.21
C GLU A 100 -6.89 8.74 -7.04
N PRO A 101 -6.97 8.75 -8.38
CA PRO A 101 -5.80 8.94 -9.23
C PRO A 101 -5.04 10.24 -8.96
N THR A 102 -5.73 11.34 -8.65
CA THR A 102 -5.08 12.65 -8.51
C THR A 102 -4.42 12.84 -7.14
N LEU A 103 -5.06 12.44 -6.03
CA LEU A 103 -4.46 12.42 -4.70
C LEU A 103 -3.36 11.35 -4.62
N GLY A 104 -3.60 10.16 -5.16
CA GLY A 104 -2.62 9.07 -5.22
C GLY A 104 -1.32 9.51 -5.89
N ASP A 105 -1.40 10.11 -7.08
CA ASP A 105 -0.23 10.61 -7.80
C ASP A 105 0.53 11.70 -7.02
N LYS A 106 -0.20 12.65 -6.39
CA LYS A 106 0.41 13.69 -5.55
C LYS A 106 1.12 13.10 -4.34
N LEU A 107 0.51 12.13 -3.66
CA LEU A 107 1.09 11.49 -2.48
C LEU A 107 2.34 10.70 -2.84
N VAL A 108 2.30 9.94 -3.94
CA VAL A 108 3.44 9.17 -4.43
C VAL A 108 4.58 10.09 -4.85
N ALA A 109 4.30 11.16 -5.60
CA ALA A 109 5.30 12.16 -5.97
C ALA A 109 5.92 12.85 -4.74
N THR A 110 5.08 13.26 -3.78
CA THR A 110 5.54 13.88 -2.53
C THR A 110 6.45 12.93 -1.76
N GLN A 111 6.07 11.67 -1.59
CA GLN A 111 6.90 10.69 -0.90
C GLN A 111 8.22 10.44 -1.64
N TYR A 112 8.21 10.36 -2.97
CA TYR A 112 9.43 10.16 -3.74
C TYR A 112 10.41 11.32 -3.58
N HIS A 113 9.95 12.57 -3.66
CA HIS A 113 10.80 13.75 -3.53
C HIS A 113 11.27 14.02 -2.10
N GLN A 114 10.47 13.65 -1.10
CA GLN A 114 10.79 13.86 0.32
C GLN A 114 11.47 12.65 0.98
N ALA A 115 11.58 11.51 0.29
CA ALA A 115 12.20 10.31 0.84
C ALA A 115 13.69 10.56 1.12
N ASP A 116 14.08 10.33 2.37
CA ASP A 116 15.48 10.34 2.83
C ASP A 116 16.11 8.93 2.76
N ASN A 117 15.37 7.94 2.28
CA ASN A 117 15.79 6.54 2.23
C ASN A 117 15.26 5.79 1.00
N MET A 118 16.01 4.74 0.61
CA MET A 118 15.68 3.93 -0.58
C MET A 118 14.39 3.12 -0.43
N THR A 119 13.99 2.74 0.79
CA THR A 119 12.76 1.96 1.01
C THR A 119 11.53 2.75 0.59
N ASP A 120 11.44 4.01 1.01
CA ASP A 120 10.30 4.88 0.72
C ASP A 120 10.31 5.37 -0.73
N ALA A 121 11.50 5.65 -1.28
CA ALA A 121 11.67 6.02 -2.68
C ALA A 121 11.27 4.88 -3.62
N LEU A 122 11.69 3.65 -3.34
CA LEU A 122 11.35 2.46 -4.14
C LEU A 122 9.86 2.10 -3.98
N ALA A 123 9.29 2.24 -2.78
CA ALA A 123 7.86 2.04 -2.55
C ALA A 123 7.01 3.03 -3.38
N ALA A 124 7.45 4.28 -3.52
CA ALA A 124 6.81 5.26 -4.39
C ALA A 124 6.97 4.90 -5.88
N LEU A 125 8.19 4.56 -6.31
CA LEU A 125 8.50 4.27 -7.73
C LEU A 125 7.87 2.98 -8.24
N SER A 126 7.76 1.96 -7.40
CA SER A 126 7.17 0.64 -7.74
C SER A 126 5.66 0.72 -8.00
N ARG A 127 5.03 1.88 -7.78
CA ARG A 127 3.61 2.09 -8.05
C ARG A 127 3.37 2.32 -9.54
N ARG A 128 2.20 1.88 -10.02
CA ARG A 128 1.76 2.13 -11.40
C ARG A 128 1.38 3.60 -11.56
N LEU A 129 2.39 4.42 -11.78
CA LEU A 129 2.24 5.83 -12.13
C LEU A 129 1.85 5.97 -13.60
N PRO A 130 0.91 6.87 -13.95
CA PRO A 130 0.72 7.26 -15.34
C PRO A 130 2.02 7.84 -15.91
N LEU A 131 2.22 7.67 -17.23
CA LEU A 131 3.44 8.09 -17.93
C LEU A 131 3.79 9.58 -17.72
N SER A 132 2.77 10.42 -17.51
CA SER A 132 2.92 11.85 -17.17
C SER A 132 3.59 12.08 -15.82
N CYS A 133 3.23 11.31 -14.79
CA CYS A 133 3.83 11.44 -13.46
C CYS A 133 5.25 10.86 -13.43
N ARG A 134 5.50 9.79 -14.20
CA ARG A 134 6.84 9.19 -14.37
C ARG A 134 7.83 10.14 -15.07
N ALA A 135 7.34 11.02 -15.95
CA ALA A 135 8.15 12.05 -16.60
C ALA A 135 8.53 13.20 -15.66
N ALA A 136 7.70 13.52 -14.66
CA ALA A 136 7.96 14.57 -13.66
C ALA A 136 8.95 14.14 -12.55
N MET A 137 9.22 12.82 -12.43
CA MET A 137 10.14 12.24 -11.45
C MET A 137 11.56 11.99 -12.00
N ARG A 138 11.84 12.39 -13.25
CA ARG A 138 13.16 12.38 -13.89
C ARG A 138 13.83 13.74 -13.78
#